data_AF-A0A4W5PIH1-F1
#
_entry.id   AF-A0A4W5PIH1-F1
#
_cell.length_a   1.000
_cell.length_b   1.000
_cell.length_c   1.000
_cell.angle_alpha   90.00
_cell.angle_beta   90.00
_cell.angle_gamma   90.00
#
_symmetry.space_group_name_H-M   'P 1'
#
loop_
_entity.id
_entity.type
_entity.pdbx_description
1 polymer ?
#
loop_
_entity_poly.entity_id
_entity_poly.type
_entity_poly.pdbx_seq_one_letter_code
_entity_poly.pdbx_strand_id
1 'polypeptide(L)'
;MISFPPSRAPPIIGYLPFEVLGTSGYDYYHVDDLETLAKCHEHLMQYGKGESCYYRFLTKGQQWIWLQTHYYITYHQWNSRPEFIVCTHTVVR
;
A
#
# COMPACT_ATOMS: atom_id res chain seq x y z
N MET A 1 -5.13 -2.98 -5.64
CA MET A 1 -5.09 -1.79 -6.53
C MET A 1 -4.72 -0.60 -5.67
N ILE A 2 -3.67 0.14 -6.04
CA ILE A 2 -3.24 1.32 -5.28
C ILE A 2 -4.14 2.50 -5.67
N SER A 3 -4.92 3.03 -4.73
CA SER A 3 -5.74 4.23 -4.93
C SER A 3 -5.22 5.36 -4.04
N PHE A 4 -4.75 6.46 -4.64
CA PHE A 4 -4.34 7.65 -3.90
C PHE A 4 -5.52 8.61 -3.72
N PRO A 5 -5.77 9.17 -2.52
CA PRO A 5 -6.65 10.32 -2.39
C PRO A 5 -6.03 11.51 -3.15
N PRO A 6 -6.83 12.34 -3.84
CA PRO A 6 -6.33 13.53 -4.51
C PRO A 6 -5.86 14.54 -3.45
N SER A 7 -4.55 14.63 -3.22
CA SER A 7 -3.93 15.58 -2.30
C SER A 7 -3.04 16.55 -3.08
N ARG A 8 -3.02 17.81 -2.63
CA ARG A 8 -2.26 18.93 -3.20
C ARG A 8 -0.74 18.86 -2.92
N ALA A 9 -0.22 17.75 -2.39
CA ALA A 9 1.20 17.54 -2.13
C ALA A 9 1.87 16.78 -3.30
N PRO A 10 3.15 17.05 -3.62
CA PRO A 10 3.89 16.25 -4.60
C PRO A 10 3.84 14.78 -4.22
N PRO A 11 3.66 13.85 -5.17
CA PRO A 11 3.65 12.42 -4.87
C PRO A 11 4.98 12.05 -4.23
N ILE A 12 4.92 11.65 -2.96
CA ILE A 12 6.07 11.29 -2.12
C ILE A 12 6.96 10.23 -2.80
N ILE A 13 6.35 9.35 -3.59
CA ILE A 13 6.99 8.27 -4.32
C ILE A 13 7.43 8.62 -5.76
N GLY A 14 7.06 9.82 -6.25
CA GLY A 14 7.42 10.33 -7.57
C GLY A 14 6.63 9.76 -8.76
N TYR A 15 5.75 8.78 -8.55
CA TYR A 15 4.89 8.23 -9.59
C TYR A 15 3.59 9.03 -9.76
N LEU A 16 3.14 9.16 -11.01
CA LEU A 16 1.79 9.62 -11.32
C LEU A 16 0.79 8.47 -11.12
N PRO A 17 -0.48 8.75 -10.77
CA PRO A 17 -1.47 7.70 -10.49
C PRO A 17 -1.61 6.66 -11.61
N PHE A 18 -1.56 7.06 -12.88
CA PHE A 18 -1.69 6.15 -14.02
C PHE A 18 -0.47 5.24 -14.22
N GLU A 19 0.70 5.61 -13.70
CA GLU A 19 1.94 4.82 -13.85
C GLU A 19 1.95 3.59 -12.92
N VAL A 20 1.15 3.65 -11.85
CA VAL A 20 1.04 2.59 -10.82
C VAL A 20 -0.35 1.94 -10.81
N LEU A 21 -1.27 2.44 -11.63
CA LEU A 21 -2.60 1.86 -11.76
C LEU A 21 -2.49 0.54 -12.51
N GLY A 22 -2.96 -0.55 -11.88
CA GLY A 22 -2.93 -1.89 -12.46
C GLY A 22 -1.64 -2.67 -12.19
N THR A 23 -0.63 -2.08 -11.55
CA THR A 23 0.57 -2.81 -11.10
C THR A 23 0.38 -3.37 -9.69
N SER A 24 1.25 -4.31 -9.31
CA SER A 24 1.25 -4.89 -7.97
C SER A 24 2.06 -4.01 -7.04
N GLY A 25 1.61 -3.82 -5.80
CA GLY A 25 2.44 -3.17 -4.77
C GLY A 25 3.78 -3.88 -4.56
N TYR A 26 3.79 -5.21 -4.75
CA TYR A 26 4.99 -6.05 -4.63
C TYR A 26 6.08 -5.72 -5.64
N ASP A 27 5.75 -5.07 -6.76
CA ASP A 27 6.72 -4.62 -7.77
C ASP A 27 7.63 -3.51 -7.23
N TYR A 28 7.24 -2.87 -6.12
CA TYR A 28 7.93 -1.71 -5.54
C TYR A 28 8.48 -1.98 -4.13
N TYR A 29 8.23 -3.15 -3.55
CA TYR A 29 8.74 -3.48 -2.21
C TYR A 29 10.16 -4.03 -2.30
N HIS A 30 10.99 -3.68 -1.31
CA HIS A 30 12.32 -4.28 -1.21
C HIS A 30 12.22 -5.78 -0.92
N VAL A 31 13.09 -6.58 -1.55
CA VAL A 31 13.06 -8.05 -1.48
C VAL A 31 13.10 -8.60 -0.05
N ASP A 32 13.96 -8.05 0.82
CA ASP A 32 14.04 -8.49 2.22
C ASP A 32 12.76 -8.22 3.04
N ASP A 33 11.93 -7.28 2.61
CA ASP A 33 10.75 -6.85 3.36
C ASP A 33 9.49 -7.66 2.94
N LEU A 34 9.58 -8.43 1.85
CA LEU A 34 8.45 -9.13 1.23
C LEU A 34 7.77 -10.14 2.15
N GLU A 35 8.54 -10.94 2.88
CA GLU A 35 8.00 -11.98 3.76
C GLU A 35 7.18 -11.37 4.90
N THR A 36 7.68 -10.30 5.52
CA THR A 36 7.00 -9.62 6.62
C THR A 36 5.75 -8.91 6.12
N LEU A 37 5.82 -8.25 4.95
CA LEU A 37 4.66 -7.62 4.33
C LEU A 37 3.58 -8.63 3.95
N ALA A 38 3.96 -9.81 3.44
CA ALA A 38 3.01 -10.88 3.15
C ALA A 38 2.23 -11.30 4.40
N LYS A 39 2.90 -11.46 5.55
CA LYS A 39 2.25 -11.75 6.84
C LYS A 39 1.30 -10.64 7.28
N CYS A 40 1.67 -9.37 7.08
CA CYS A 40 0.77 -8.22 7.33
C CYS A 40 -0.48 -8.27 6.43
N HIS A 41 -0.33 -8.65 5.16
CA HIS A 41 -1.45 -8.80 4.24
C HIS A 41 -2.34 -10.00 4.59
N GLU A 42 -1.77 -11.13 5.01
CA GLU A 42 -2.55 -12.27 5.54
C GLU A 42 -3.40 -11.84 6.75
N HIS A 43 -2.81 -11.09 7.68
CA HIS A 43 -3.53 -10.51 8.81
C HIS A 43 -4.66 -9.59 8.32
N LEU A 44 -4.38 -8.68 7.37
CA LEU A 44 -5.41 -7.82 6.79
C LEU A 44 -6.58 -8.62 6.20
N MET A 45 -6.31 -9.71 5.47
CA MET A 45 -7.36 -10.56 4.90
C MET A 45 -8.19 -11.27 5.98
N GLN A 46 -7.59 -11.61 7.11
CA GLN A 46 -8.28 -12.28 8.22
C GLN A 46 -9.17 -11.31 9.03
N TYR A 47 -8.69 -10.09 9.29
CA TYR A 47 -9.33 -9.16 10.24
C TYR A 47 -9.99 -7.94 9.58
N GLY A 48 -9.81 -7.75 8.27
CA GLY A 48 -10.39 -6.65 7.49
C GLY A 48 -9.74 -5.29 7.71
N LYS A 49 -8.77 -5.18 8.62
CA LYS A 49 -7.93 -3.99 8.84
C LYS A 49 -6.60 -4.39 9.44
N GLY A 50 -5.59 -3.55 9.29
CA GLY A 50 -4.27 -3.80 9.84
C GLY A 50 -3.30 -2.66 9.59
N GLU A 51 -2.09 -2.86 10.06
CA GLU A 51 -0.96 -1.96 9.88
C GLU A 51 0.23 -2.78 9.42
N SER A 52 1.03 -2.24 8.51
CA SER A 52 2.26 -2.88 8.04
C SER A 52 3.36 -2.77 9.09
N CYS A 53 4.36 -3.63 8.96
CA CYS A 53 5.70 -3.31 9.44
C CYS A 53 6.26 -2.06 8.73
N TYR A 54 7.37 -1.52 9.21
CA TYR A 54 8.16 -0.61 8.40
C TYR A 54 8.77 -1.36 7.23
N TYR A 55 8.67 -0.78 6.03
CA TYR A 55 9.19 -1.39 4.81
C TYR A 55 9.74 -0.34 3.85
N ARG A 56 10.61 -0.78 2.95
CA ARG A 56 11.20 0.05 1.91
C ARG A 56 10.37 -0.01 0.64
N PHE A 57 10.04 1.16 0.11
CA PHE A 57 9.34 1.34 -1.15
C PHE A 57 10.26 2.00 -2.17
N LEU A 58 10.32 1.45 -3.38
CA LEU A 58 11.12 1.97 -4.49
C LEU A 58 10.40 3.16 -5.12
N THR A 59 11.00 4.33 -5.03
CA THR A 59 10.50 5.55 -5.69
C THR A 59 10.89 5.58 -7.16
N LYS A 60 10.20 6.38 -7.97
CA LYS A 60 10.53 6.60 -9.39
C LYS A 60 11.97 7.10 -9.60
N GLY A 61 12.52 7.82 -8.62
CA GLY A 61 13.90 8.29 -8.61
C GLY A 61 14.93 7.22 -8.25
N GLN A 62 14.54 5.94 -8.18
CA GLN A 62 15.40 4.81 -7.81
C GLN A 62 16.00 4.97 -6.40
N GLN A 63 15.22 5.53 -5.47
CA GLN A 63 15.57 5.66 -4.06
C GLN A 63 14.62 4.83 -3.21
N TRP A 64 15.16 4.22 -2.15
CA TRP A 64 14.37 3.53 -1.14
C TRP A 64 13.91 4.52 -0.07
N ILE A 65 12.61 4.55 0.20
CA ILE A 65 12.04 5.30 1.33
C ILE A 65 11.38 4.33 2.30
N TRP A 66 11.43 4.66 3.59
CA TRP A 66 10.74 3.90 4.62
C TRP A 66 9.29 4.36 4.72
N LEU A 67 8.36 3.41 4.59
CA LEU A 67 6.94 3.62 4.76
C LEU A 67 6.39 2.73 5.87
N GLN A 68 5.33 3.22 6.48
CA GLN A 68 4.36 2.42 7.21
C GLN A 68 2.99 2.64 6.58
N THR A 69 2.17 1.60 6.51
CA THR A 69 0.86 1.68 5.88
C THR A 69 -0.22 1.15 6.79
N HIS A 70 -1.29 1.93 6.94
CA HIS A 70 -2.54 1.44 7.50
C HIS A 70 -3.45 0.96 6.37
N TYR A 71 -4.05 -0.20 6.56
CA TYR A 71 -4.94 -0.84 5.59
C TYR A 71 -6.31 -1.10 6.20
N TYR A 72 -7.34 -1.03 5.37
CA TYR A 72 -8.63 -1.62 5.67
C TYR A 72 -9.35 -2.05 4.40
N ILE A 73 -10.17 -3.09 4.52
CA ILE A 73 -10.98 -3.65 3.43
C ILE A 73 -12.33 -2.94 3.44
N THR A 74 -12.74 -2.39 2.30
CA THR A 74 -14.12 -1.95 2.08
C THR A 74 -14.94 -3.13 1.60
N TYR A 75 -16.17 -3.22 2.09
CA TYR A 75 -17.10 -4.29 1.75
C TYR A 75 -18.30 -3.71 1.00
N HIS A 76 -18.75 -4.41 -0.03
CA HIS A 76 -19.90 -4.02 -0.81
C HIS A 76 -21.17 -4.08 0.05
N GLN A 77 -21.92 -2.97 0.08
CA GLN A 77 -23.01 -2.73 1.04
C GLN A 77 -24.14 -3.77 0.99
N TRP A 78 -24.33 -4.42 -0.16
CA TRP A 78 -25.47 -5.32 -0.38
C TRP A 78 -25.16 -6.81 -0.19
N ASN A 79 -23.90 -7.24 -0.32
CA ASN A 79 -23.54 -8.67 -0.27
C ASN A 79 -22.37 -8.97 0.68
N SER A 80 -21.86 -7.96 1.38
CA SER A 80 -20.74 -8.05 2.32
C SER A 80 -19.48 -8.68 1.73
N ARG A 81 -19.31 -8.64 0.40
CA ARG A 81 -18.09 -9.11 -0.27
C ARG A 81 -17.02 -8.01 -0.23
N PRO A 82 -15.74 -8.38 -0.04
CA PRO A 82 -14.66 -7.41 -0.11
C PRO A 82 -14.58 -6.80 -1.52
N GLU A 83 -14.45 -5.47 -1.58
CA GLU A 83 -14.44 -4.70 -2.83
C GLU A 83 -13.05 -4.15 -3.12
N PHE A 84 -12.50 -3.38 -2.17
CA PHE A 84 -11.16 -2.77 -2.30
C PHE A 84 -10.41 -2.80 -0.97
N ILE A 85 -9.08 -2.73 -1.06
CA ILE A 85 -8.22 -2.42 0.08
C ILE A 85 -7.85 -0.95 -0.03
N VAL A 86 -8.15 -0.18 1.01
CA VAL A 86 -7.71 1.21 1.11
C VAL A 86 -6.41 1.26 1.90
N CYS A 87 -5.39 1.88 1.31
CA CYS A 87 -4.07 2.04 1.90
C CYS A 87 -3.81 3.51 2.23
N THR A 88 -3.33 3.79 3.44
CA THR A 88 -2.81 5.12 3.80
C THR A 88 -1.35 4.98 4.16
N HIS A 89 -0.48 5.55 3.33
CA HIS A 89 0.98 5.46 3.46
C HIS A 89 1.54 6.66 4.21
N THR A 90 2.41 6.42 5.18
CA THR A 90 3.12 7.44 5.95
C THR A 90 4.62 7.24 5.80
N VAL A 91 5.35 8.31 5.51
CA VAL A 91 6.83 8.29 5.49
C VAL A 91 7.35 8.26 6.91
N VAL A 92 8.23 7.30 7.17
CA VAL A 92 8.93 7.17 8.44
C VAL A 92 10.31 7.83 8.28
N ARG A 93 10.69 8.67 9.24
CA ARG A 93 12.00 9.33 9.29
C ARG A 93 12.96 8.59 10.21
#